data_AF-A0A8T5GGN6-F1
#
_entry.id   AF-A0A8T5GGN6-F1
#
_cell.length_a   1.000
_cell.length_b   1.000
_cell.length_c   1.000
_cell.angle_alpha   90.00
_cell.angle_beta   90.00
_cell.angle_gamma   90.00
#
_symmetry.space_group_name_H-M   'P 1'
#
loop_
_entity.id
_entity.type
_entity.pdbx_description
1 polymer ?
#
loop_
_entity_poly.entity_id
_entity_poly.type
_entity_poly.pdbx_seq_one_letter_code
_entity_poly.pdbx_strand_id
1 'polypeptide(L)'
;CGPSERTGILSGSERGWSVPRRKGKVPVVEQDARENNHDLSQCYGYGNTLADSWFMALCGHAIAVNPEGPLRKHAQSHQWEIVEWP
;
A
#
# COMPACT_ATOMS: atom_id res chain seq x y z
N CYS A 1 -8.28 -11.93 3.28
CA CYS A 1 -8.42 -12.03 1.80
C CYS A 1 -8.44 -13.50 1.40
N GLY A 2 -9.19 -13.88 0.36
CA GLY A 2 -9.29 -15.26 -0.15
C GLY A 2 -10.63 -15.95 0.16
N PRO A 3 -10.93 -17.09 -0.49
CA PRO A 3 -12.17 -17.84 -0.29
C PRO A 3 -12.24 -18.41 1.12
N SER A 4 -13.46 -18.53 1.64
CA SER A 4 -13.75 -19.18 2.93
C SER A 4 -13.40 -20.67 2.91
N GLU A 5 -13.62 -21.34 1.77
CA GLU A 5 -13.27 -22.74 1.56
C GLU A 5 -11.88 -22.86 0.93
N ARG A 6 -10.99 -23.61 1.58
CA ARG A 6 -9.59 -23.82 1.15
C ARG A 6 -9.35 -25.31 0.91
N THR A 7 -9.42 -25.73 -0.35
CA THR A 7 -9.27 -27.13 -0.77
C THR A 7 -7.82 -27.57 -0.99
N GLY A 8 -6.85 -26.68 -0.73
CA GLY A 8 -5.42 -26.92 -0.98
C GLY A 8 -4.97 -26.66 -2.43
N ILE A 9 -5.90 -26.31 -3.33
CA ILE A 9 -5.60 -25.94 -4.72
C ILE A 9 -6.02 -24.50 -4.99
N LEU A 10 -5.11 -23.69 -5.54
CA LEU A 10 -5.41 -22.33 -5.97
C LEU A 10 -6.16 -22.37 -7.31
N SER A 11 -7.34 -21.77 -7.37
CA SER A 11 -8.16 -21.72 -8.59
C SER A 11 -7.63 -20.76 -9.66
N GLY A 12 -6.69 -19.87 -9.29
CA GLY A 12 -6.21 -18.78 -10.14
C GLY A 12 -7.23 -17.65 -10.40
N SER A 13 -8.44 -17.74 -9.83
CA SER A 13 -9.50 -16.75 -10.03
C SER A 13 -9.48 -15.66 -8.95
N GLU A 14 -9.53 -14.40 -9.37
CA GLU A 14 -9.72 -13.24 -8.48
C GLU A 14 -11.22 -12.90 -8.24
N ARG A 15 -12.16 -13.65 -8.84
CA ARG A 15 -13.61 -13.38 -8.67
C ARG A 15 -14.02 -13.45 -7.20
N GLY A 16 -14.69 -12.39 -6.74
CA GLY A 16 -15.14 -12.23 -5.35
C GLY A 16 -14.05 -11.74 -4.38
N TRP A 17 -12.84 -11.41 -4.86
CA TRP A 17 -11.74 -10.97 -4.01
C TRP A 17 -11.60 -9.46 -4.09
N SER A 18 -11.39 -8.82 -2.94
CA SER A 18 -10.80 -7.48 -2.92
C SER A 18 -9.31 -7.64 -3.21
N VAL A 19 -8.88 -7.18 -4.39
CA VAL A 19 -7.47 -7.23 -4.81
C VAL A 19 -6.89 -5.82 -4.64
N PRO A 20 -6.12 -5.57 -3.57
CA PRO A 20 -5.66 -4.22 -3.25
C PRO A 20 -4.50 -3.82 -4.18
N ARG A 21 -4.85 -3.36 -5.38
CA ARG A 21 -3.91 -2.82 -6.37
C ARG A 21 -4.14 -1.32 -6.54
N ARG A 22 -3.05 -0.53 -6.55
CA ARG A 22 -3.09 0.93 -6.72
C ARG A 22 -4.08 1.55 -5.73
N LYS A 23 -5.07 2.30 -6.21
CA LYS A 23 -6.18 2.86 -5.42
C LYS A 23 -6.91 1.83 -4.57
N GLY A 24 -6.95 0.55 -4.97
CA GLY A 24 -7.57 -0.53 -4.19
C GLY A 24 -6.86 -0.81 -2.86
N LYS A 25 -5.63 -0.32 -2.64
CA LYS A 25 -4.92 -0.41 -1.36
C LYS A 25 -5.50 0.54 -0.29
N VAL A 26 -6.01 1.70 -0.72
CA VAL A 26 -6.55 2.75 0.17
C VAL A 26 -7.63 2.22 1.12
N PRO A 27 -8.75 1.64 0.63
CA PRO A 27 -9.82 1.19 1.53
C PRO A 27 -9.38 0.07 2.47
N VAL A 28 -8.36 -0.71 2.11
CA VAL A 28 -7.80 -1.74 2.99
C VAL A 28 -7.04 -1.10 4.15
N VAL A 29 -6.21 -0.08 3.88
CA VAL A 29 -5.45 0.64 4.90
C VAL A 29 -6.36 1.46 5.81
N GLU A 30 -7.35 2.17 5.25
CA GLU A 30 -8.33 2.93 6.05
C GLU A 30 -9.18 2.03 6.94
N GLN A 31 -9.61 0.88 6.43
CA GLN A 31 -10.35 -0.11 7.19
C GLN A 31 -9.54 -0.65 8.36
N ASP A 32 -8.29 -1.07 8.09
CA ASP A 32 -7.39 -1.60 9.12
C ASP A 32 -7.10 -0.56 10.21
N ALA A 33 -6.81 0.69 9.81
CA ALA A 33 -6.60 1.77 10.76
C ALA A 33 -7.82 2.03 11.64
N ARG A 34 -9.02 2.03 11.04
CA ARG A 34 -10.28 2.22 11.78
C ARG A 34 -10.58 1.07 12.74
N GLU A 35 -10.36 -0.17 12.32
CA GLU A 35 -10.59 -1.36 13.16
C GLU A 35 -9.64 -1.41 14.36
N ASN A 36 -8.42 -0.92 14.19
CA ASN A 36 -7.38 -0.93 15.22
C ASN A 36 -7.21 0.41 15.96
N ASN A 37 -8.07 1.40 15.70
CA ASN A 37 -7.99 2.75 16.26
C ASN A 37 -6.63 3.44 16.04
N HIS A 38 -6.07 3.28 14.84
CA HIS A 38 -4.84 3.96 14.42
C HIS A 38 -5.14 5.29 13.74
N ASP A 39 -4.42 6.33 14.15
CA ASP A 39 -4.38 7.61 13.46
C ASP A 39 -3.32 7.56 12.35
N LEU A 40 -3.78 7.50 11.09
CA LEU A 40 -2.90 7.42 9.93
C LEU A 40 -1.94 8.61 9.82
N SER A 41 -2.28 9.78 10.39
CA SER A 41 -1.38 10.93 10.40
C SER A 41 -0.12 10.70 11.26
N GLN A 42 -0.13 9.70 12.14
CA GLN A 42 1.02 9.28 12.94
C GLN A 42 1.68 8.01 12.38
N CYS A 43 1.11 7.43 11.32
CA CYS A 43 1.61 6.21 10.71
C CYS A 43 2.65 6.49 9.62
N TYR A 44 3.43 5.45 9.34
CA TYR A 44 4.42 5.42 8.27
C TYR A 44 3.90 4.60 7.10
N GLY A 45 4.07 5.10 5.88
CA GLY A 45 3.73 4.42 4.64
C GLY A 45 4.97 4.14 3.81
N TYR A 46 5.33 2.86 3.66
CA TYR A 46 6.51 2.43 2.90
C TYR A 46 6.10 1.80 1.56
N GLY A 47 6.79 2.14 0.47
CA GLY A 47 6.52 1.55 -0.84
C GLY A 47 7.67 1.71 -1.82
N ASN A 48 7.68 0.89 -2.87
CA ASN A 48 8.74 0.87 -3.88
C ASN A 48 8.22 1.14 -5.31
N THR A 49 6.91 1.03 -5.55
CA THR A 49 6.29 1.29 -6.86
C THR A 49 5.27 2.43 -6.81
N LEU A 50 4.96 3.05 -7.95
CA LEU A 50 3.97 4.13 -7.99
C LEU A 50 2.57 3.67 -7.54
N ALA A 51 2.27 2.37 -7.62
CA ALA A 51 1.01 1.84 -7.13
C ALA A 51 0.83 2.03 -5.61
N ASP A 52 1.94 2.11 -4.86
CA ASP A 52 1.95 2.27 -3.41
C ASP A 52 1.65 3.70 -2.98
N SER A 53 1.98 4.69 -3.82
CA SER A 53 1.76 6.12 -3.54
C SER A 53 0.33 6.43 -3.08
N TRP A 54 -0.67 5.69 -3.58
CA TRP A 54 -2.07 5.90 -3.23
C TRP A 54 -2.35 5.73 -1.74
N PHE A 55 -1.83 4.68 -1.11
CA PHE A 55 -2.04 4.49 0.33
C PHE A 55 -0.98 5.24 1.13
N MET A 56 0.25 5.37 0.62
CA MET A 56 1.30 6.11 1.31
C MET A 56 0.90 7.56 1.55
N ALA A 57 0.19 8.18 0.62
CA ALA A 57 -0.32 9.55 0.75
C ALA A 57 -1.37 9.73 1.87
N LEU A 58 -1.92 8.64 2.42
CA LEU A 58 -2.81 8.70 3.59
C LEU A 58 -2.02 8.82 4.90
N CYS A 59 -0.78 8.33 4.91
CA CYS A 59 0.06 8.32 6.09
C CYS A 59 0.73 9.68 6.30
N GLY A 60 0.94 10.09 7.55
CA GLY A 60 1.70 11.31 7.85
C GLY A 60 3.17 11.23 7.47
N HIS A 61 3.73 10.02 7.39
CA HIS A 61 5.13 9.78 7.06
C HIS A 61 5.28 8.82 5.88
N ALA A 62 5.21 9.34 4.66
CA ALA A 62 5.43 8.56 3.44
C ALA A 62 6.92 8.45 3.11
N ILE A 63 7.40 7.21 2.93
CA ILE A 63 8.81 6.88 2.71
C ILE A 63 8.93 5.93 1.52
N ALA A 64 9.61 6.35 0.47
CA ALA A 64 9.86 5.56 -0.72
C ALA A 64 11.16 4.76 -0.56
N VAL A 65 11.07 3.44 -0.49
CA VAL A 65 12.21 2.53 -0.24
C VAL A 65 12.60 1.84 -1.54
N ASN A 66 13.86 1.99 -1.96
CA ASN A 66 14.37 1.51 -3.24
C ASN A 66 13.40 1.81 -4.42
N PRO A 67 12.91 3.06 -4.57
CA PRO A 67 11.80 3.31 -5.46
C PRO A 67 12.17 3.19 -6.94
N GLU A 68 11.27 2.58 -7.71
CA GLU A 68 11.30 2.64 -9.16
C GLU A 68 11.15 4.09 -9.65
N GLY A 69 11.59 4.35 -10.89
CA GLY A 69 11.62 5.70 -11.48
C GLY A 69 10.33 6.52 -11.30
N PRO A 70 9.12 5.96 -11.56
CA PRO A 70 7.87 6.68 -11.36
C PRO A 70 7.59 7.06 -9.90
N LEU A 71 7.82 6.16 -8.93
CA LEU A 71 7.63 6.49 -7.51
C LEU A 71 8.70 7.48 -7.05
N ARG A 72 9.95 7.34 -7.49
CA ARG A 72 11.03 8.28 -7.17
C ARG A 72 10.67 9.72 -7.54
N LYS A 73 10.18 9.93 -8.76
CA LYS A 73 9.72 11.26 -9.22
C LYS A 73 8.57 11.79 -8.37
N HIS A 74 7.62 10.92 -8.04
CA HIS A 74 6.47 11.28 -7.21
C HIS A 74 6.87 11.63 -5.77
N ALA A 75 7.77 10.86 -5.17
CA ALA A 75 8.33 11.13 -3.85
C ALA A 75 9.08 12.47 -3.83
N GLN A 76 9.91 12.74 -4.84
CA GLN A 76 10.61 14.03 -4.98
C GLN A 76 9.64 15.21 -5.09
N SER A 77 8.55 15.09 -5.86
CA SER A 77 7.57 16.18 -6.00
C SER A 77 6.76 16.43 -4.73
N HIS A 78 6.58 15.42 -3.89
CA HIS A 78 5.84 15.53 -2.61
C HIS A 78 6.77 15.65 -1.39
N GLN A 79 8.08 15.78 -1.62
CA GLN A 79 9.11 15.86 -0.57
C GLN A 79 9.07 14.67 0.42
N TRP A 80 8.70 13.49 -0.08
CA TRP A 80 8.75 12.26 0.70
C TRP A 80 10.19 11.80 0.88
N GLU A 81 10.47 11.16 2.02
CA GLU A 81 11.78 10.56 2.27
C GLU A 81 12.02 9.44 1.24
N ILE A 82 13.27 9.35 0.76
CA ILE A 82 13.70 8.28 -0.14
C ILE A 82 14.89 7.59 0.52
N VAL A 83 14.81 6.26 0.67
CA VAL A 83 15.88 5.46 1.26
C VAL A 83 16.33 4.39 0.28
N GLU A 84 17.65 4.27 0.09
CA GLU A 84 18.30 3.25 -0.76
C GLU A 84 19.03 2.25 0.12
N TRP A 85 18.72 0.96 -0.05
CA TRP A 85 19.29 -0.14 0.73
C TRP A 85 20.10 -1.03 -0.22
N PRO A 86 21.28 -1.50 0.20
CA PRO A 86 22.15 -2.36 -0.60
C PRO A 86 21.60 -3.77 -0.79
#